data_AF-A0A1S3DRX7-F1
#
_entry.id   AF-A0A1S3DRX7-F1
#
_cell.length_a   1.000
_cell.length_b   1.000
_cell.length_c   1.000
_cell.angle_alpha   90.00
_cell.angle_beta   90.00
_cell.angle_gamma   90.00
#
_symmetry.space_group_name_H-M   'P 1'
#
loop_
_entity.id
_entity.type
_entity.pdbx_description
1 polymer ?
#
loop_
_entity_poly.entity_id
_entity_poly.type
_entity_poly.pdbx_seq_one_letter_code
_entity_poly.pdbx_strand_id
1 'polypeptide(L)'
;MVCCCSMGQSWGKPCQPCPPPGSRDYILLCGSKPGEFMNPMTNKTEEIDECNLMPNMCNHGTCMNTPGSFHCQCNRGFLYDSDTHQCI
;
A
#
# COMPACT_ATOMS: atom_id res chain seq x y z
N MET A 1 -7.17 -7.31 -0.97
CA MET A 1 -7.46 -6.71 -2.29
C MET A 1 -6.80 -5.35 -2.41
N VAL A 2 -7.11 -4.40 -1.52
CA VAL A 2 -6.56 -3.02 -1.51
C VAL A 2 -5.02 -2.94 -1.42
N CYS A 3 -4.37 -3.92 -0.78
CA CYS A 3 -2.90 -3.97 -0.69
C CYS A 3 -2.19 -3.99 -2.07
N CYS A 4 -2.81 -4.56 -3.12
CA CYS A 4 -2.22 -4.56 -4.46
C CYS A 4 -2.12 -3.18 -5.13
N CYS A 5 -2.79 -2.19 -4.56
CA CYS A 5 -2.80 -0.83 -5.09
C CYS A 5 -1.69 0.05 -4.49
N SER A 6 -0.94 -0.48 -3.53
CA SER A 6 0.26 0.14 -2.96
C SER A 6 1.46 -0.80 -3.09
N MET A 7 1.87 -1.48 -2.01
CA MET A 7 3.09 -2.29 -1.94
C MET A 7 2.84 -3.81 -1.98
N GLY A 8 1.58 -4.23 -2.11
CA GLY A 8 1.21 -5.64 -2.17
C GLY A 8 1.75 -6.32 -3.42
N GLN A 9 2.42 -7.45 -3.23
CA GLN A 9 2.85 -8.31 -4.34
C GLN A 9 1.86 -9.45 -4.61
N SER A 10 1.07 -9.81 -3.60
CA SER A 10 0.06 -10.86 -3.70
C SER A 10 -1.07 -10.68 -2.70
N TRP A 11 -2.20 -11.35 -2.93
CA TRP A 11 -3.34 -11.31 -2.04
C TRP A 11 -4.07 -12.66 -1.97
N GLY A 12 -4.92 -12.83 -0.94
CA GLY A 12 -5.85 -13.94 -0.83
C GLY A 12 -5.25 -15.24 -0.28
N LYS A 13 -6.10 -16.27 -0.17
CA LYS A 13 -5.74 -17.65 0.13
C LYS A 13 -6.56 -18.57 -0.79
N PRO A 14 -5.96 -19.28 -1.77
CA PRO A 14 -4.53 -19.36 -2.08
C PRO A 14 -3.93 -18.02 -2.55
N CYS A 15 -2.62 -17.89 -2.45
CA CYS A 15 -1.88 -16.67 -2.78
C CYS A 15 -1.97 -16.37 -4.29
N GLN A 16 -2.52 -15.21 -4.65
CA GLN A 16 -2.64 -14.74 -6.04
C GLN A 16 -1.76 -13.50 -6.28
N PRO A 17 -1.03 -13.42 -7.40
CA PRO A 17 -0.15 -12.28 -7.69
C PRO A 17 -0.96 -11.03 -8.03
N CYS A 18 -0.55 -9.86 -7.51
CA CYS A 18 -1.17 -8.56 -7.79
C CYS A 18 -1.24 -8.24 -9.29
N PRO A 19 -2.33 -7.61 -9.78
CA PRO A 19 -2.42 -7.24 -11.19
C PRO A 19 -1.32 -6.23 -11.56
N PRO A 20 -0.73 -6.31 -12.76
CA PRO A 20 0.33 -5.39 -13.16
C PRO A 20 -0.16 -3.93 -13.17
N PRO A 21 0.63 -2.95 -12.68
CA PRO A 21 0.28 -1.53 -12.76
C PRO A 21 -0.06 -1.11 -14.20
N GLY A 22 -1.18 -0.41 -14.37
CA GLY A 22 -1.68 0.01 -15.69
C GLY A 22 -2.43 -1.05 -16.48
N SER A 23 -2.53 -2.29 -15.99
CA SER A 23 -3.45 -3.29 -16.55
C SER A 23 -4.91 -2.91 -16.29
N ARG A 24 -5.83 -3.43 -17.11
CA ARG A 24 -7.27 -3.20 -16.91
C ARG A 24 -7.74 -3.69 -15.53
N ASP A 25 -7.23 -4.82 -15.08
CA ASP A 25 -7.58 -5.39 -13.78
C ASP A 25 -7.06 -4.51 -12.63
N TYR A 26 -5.87 -3.92 -12.78
CA TYR A 26 -5.35 -2.92 -11.84
C TYR A 26 -6.24 -1.68 -11.82
N ILE A 27 -6.65 -1.14 -12.96
CA ILE A 27 -7.48 0.08 -13.02
C ILE A 27 -8.85 -0.14 -12.40
N LEU A 28 -9.46 -1.32 -12.59
CA LEU A 28 -10.74 -1.65 -11.97
C LEU A 28 -10.65 -1.83 -10.45
N LEU A 29 -9.48 -2.26 -9.95
CA LEU A 29 -9.26 -2.49 -8.52
C LEU A 29 -8.80 -1.21 -7.79
N CYS A 30 -7.84 -0.51 -8.38
CA CYS A 30 -7.07 0.56 -7.76
C CYS A 30 -7.37 1.95 -8.36
N GLY A 31 -7.98 2.01 -9.54
CA GLY A 31 -8.15 3.26 -10.27
C GLY A 31 -6.93 3.62 -11.11
N SER A 32 -6.77 4.90 -11.42
CA SER A 32 -5.75 5.38 -12.36
C SER A 32 -4.41 5.71 -11.70
N LYS A 33 -4.35 5.77 -10.36
CA LYS A 33 -3.16 6.18 -9.61
C LYS A 33 -2.79 5.13 -8.54
N PRO A 34 -1.50 4.94 -8.23
CA PRO A 34 -1.05 4.19 -7.07
C PRO A 34 -1.47 4.86 -5.75
N GLY A 35 -1.61 4.07 -4.68
CA GLY A 35 -2.02 4.56 -3.36
C GLY A 35 -3.50 4.90 -3.25
N GLU A 36 -4.29 4.55 -4.26
CA GLU A 36 -5.73 4.76 -4.33
C GLU A 36 -6.45 3.42 -4.54
N PHE A 37 -7.70 3.32 -4.10
CA PHE A 37 -8.57 2.21 -4.42
C PHE A 37 -9.94 2.68 -4.90
N MET A 38 -10.56 1.88 -5.77
CA MET A 38 -11.92 2.17 -6.22
C MET A 38 -12.91 1.61 -5.21
N ASN A 39 -13.64 2.47 -4.51
CA ASN A 39 -14.69 2.04 -3.60
C ASN A 39 -15.95 1.66 -4.41
N PRO A 40 -16.34 0.38 -4.44
CA PRO A 40 -17.45 -0.08 -5.27
C PRO A 40 -18.82 0.41 -4.78
N MET A 41 -18.92 0.89 -3.53
CA MET A 41 -20.17 1.42 -2.96
C MET A 41 -20.39 2.88 -3.34
N THR A 42 -19.32 3.68 -3.37
CA THR A 42 -19.38 5.12 -3.68
C THR A 42 -19.07 5.42 -5.15
N ASN A 43 -18.53 4.44 -5.88
CA ASN A 43 -17.99 4.58 -7.24
C ASN A 43 -16.98 5.74 -7.33
N LYS A 44 -16.23 5.96 -6.25
CA LYS A 44 -15.21 6.99 -6.12
C LYS A 44 -13.88 6.35 -5.78
N THR A 45 -12.84 7.09 -6.11
CA THR A 45 -11.47 6.73 -5.79
C THR A 45 -11.14 7.33 -4.43
N GLU A 46 -10.71 6.48 -3.51
CA GLU A 46 -10.38 6.82 -2.13
C GLU A 46 -8.91 6.48 -1.88
N GLU A 47 -8.21 7.33 -1.13
CA GLU A 47 -6.81 7.08 -0.79
C GLU A 47 -6.70 5.91 0.20
N ILE A 48 -5.66 5.14 0.02
CA ILE A 48 -5.32 4.03 0.89
C ILE A 48 -4.57 4.60 2.07
N ASP A 49 -5.00 4.26 3.27
CA ASP A 49 -4.21 4.51 4.47
C ASP A 49 -3.42 3.24 4.79
N GLU A 50 -2.19 3.14 4.28
CA GLU A 50 -1.33 1.98 4.48
C GLU A 50 -0.96 1.81 5.96
N CYS A 51 -0.91 2.89 6.74
CA CYS A 51 -0.63 2.83 8.17
C CYS A 51 -1.75 2.13 8.94
N ASN A 52 -3.00 2.38 8.57
CA ASN A 52 -4.16 1.69 9.14
C ASN A 52 -4.33 0.26 8.61
N LEU A 53 -4.00 0.02 7.34
CA LEU A 53 -4.08 -1.31 6.73
C LEU A 53 -2.97 -2.25 7.20
N MET A 54 -1.76 -1.72 7.43
CA MET A 54 -0.54 -2.48 7.71
C MET A 54 0.25 -1.81 8.86
N PRO A 55 -0.27 -1.85 10.10
CA PRO A 55 0.37 -1.19 11.24
C PRO A 55 1.77 -1.72 11.57
N ASN A 56 2.09 -2.94 11.14
CA ASN A 56 3.39 -3.59 11.37
C ASN A 56 4.40 -3.38 10.22
N MET A 57 4.11 -2.49 9.26
CA MET A 57 5.00 -2.22 8.13
C MET A 57 6.23 -1.44 8.58
N CYS A 58 6.06 -0.34 9.32
CA CYS A 58 7.16 0.48 9.82
C CYS A 58 7.71 -0.05 11.17
N ASN A 59 8.30 -1.24 11.18
CA ASN A 59 9.00 -1.72 12.38
C ASN A 59 10.06 -0.71 12.83
N HIS A 60 10.14 -0.44 14.12
CA HIS A 60 11.11 0.47 14.73
C HIS A 60 11.02 1.94 14.22
N GLY A 61 9.86 2.33 13.71
CA GLY A 61 9.55 3.70 13.31
C GLY A 61 8.06 4.03 13.49
N THR A 62 7.68 5.20 12.99
CA THR A 62 6.30 5.68 12.96
C THR A 62 5.84 5.75 11.51
N CYS A 63 4.71 5.10 11.18
CA CYS A 63 4.10 5.21 9.86
C CYS A 63 3.41 6.57 9.71
N MET A 64 3.71 7.28 8.62
CA MET A 64 3.08 8.54 8.25
C MET A 64 2.38 8.35 6.91
N ASN A 65 1.06 8.37 6.91
CA ASN A 65 0.27 8.29 5.68
C ASN A 65 0.41 9.60 4.88
N THR A 66 0.57 9.51 3.57
CA THR A 66 0.67 10.67 2.66
C THR A 66 -0.23 10.49 1.45
N PRO A 67 -0.59 11.56 0.73
CA PRO A 67 -1.40 11.39 -0.47
C PRO A 67 -0.67 10.55 -1.54
N GLY A 68 -1.26 9.42 -1.93
CA GLY A 68 -0.72 8.46 -2.91
C GLY A 68 0.41 7.54 -2.44
N SER A 69 0.87 7.61 -1.18
CA SER A 69 1.92 6.74 -0.62
C SER A 69 1.97 6.85 0.91
N PHE A 70 2.84 6.11 1.57
CA PHE A 70 3.21 6.35 2.97
C PHE A 70 4.71 6.61 3.11
N HIS A 71 5.12 7.07 4.27
CA HIS A 71 6.52 7.18 4.66
C HIS A 71 6.73 6.65 6.08
N CYS A 72 7.75 5.81 6.28
CA CYS A 72 8.15 5.38 7.62
C CYS A 72 9.17 6.36 8.21
N GLN A 73 8.81 7.06 9.29
CA GLN A 73 9.75 7.85 10.07
C GLN A 73 10.49 6.93 11.05
N CYS A 74 11.70 6.51 10.70
CA CYS A 74 12.51 5.62 11.53
C CYS A 74 13.00 6.30 12.81
N ASN A 75 13.05 5.55 13.90
CA ASN A 75 13.64 6.01 15.15
C ASN A 75 15.16 6.22 14.99
N ARG A 76 15.76 7.04 15.85
CA ARG A 76 17.22 7.27 15.84
C ARG A 76 17.97 5.94 15.96
N GLY A 77 18.87 5.68 15.02
CA GLY A 77 19.67 4.45 14.97
C GLY A 77 19.16 3.39 14.00
N PHE A 78 17.99 3.59 13.38
CA PHE A 78 17.45 2.72 12.33
C PHE A 78 17.44 3.45 10.98
N LEU A 79 17.64 2.69 9.90
CA LEU A 79 17.61 3.16 8.53
C LEU A 79 16.39 2.59 7.81
N TYR A 80 15.79 3.39 6.94
CA TYR A 80 14.66 2.93 6.13
C TYR A 80 15.15 2.01 5.00
N ASP A 81 14.60 0.82 4.96
CA ASP A 81 14.82 -0.17 3.90
C ASP A 81 13.62 -0.15 2.94
N SER A 82 13.87 0.21 1.68
CA SER A 82 12.82 0.36 0.67
C SER A 82 12.29 -0.97 0.12
N ASP A 83 13.03 -2.06 0.26
CA ASP A 83 12.64 -3.37 -0.24
C ASP A 83 11.64 -4.06 0.71
N THR A 84 11.84 -3.85 2.01
CA THR A 84 11.01 -4.44 3.08
C THR A 84 10.04 -3.43 3.70
N HIS A 85 10.18 -2.14 3.37
CA HIS A 85 9.44 -1.02 3.97
C HIS A 85 9.57 -0.95 5.50
N GLN A 86 10.68 -1.44 6.05
CA GLN A 86 10.96 -1.49 7.49
C GLN A 86 12.09 -0.54 7.87
N CYS A 87 12.17 -0.19 9.16
CA CYS A 87 13.34 0.48 9.71
C CYS A 87 14.24 -0.56 10.37
N ILE A 88 15.44 -0.77 9.82
CA ILE A 88 16.41 -1.80 10.27
C ILE A 88 17.76 -1.20 10.65
#